data_AF-A0A1H6SAB5-F1
#
_entry.id   AF-A0A1H6SAB5-F1
#
_cell.length_a   1.000
_cell.length_b   1.000
_cell.length_c   1.000
_cell.angle_alpha   90.00
_cell.angle_beta   90.00
_cell.angle_gamma   90.00
#
_symmetry.space_group_name_H-M   'P 1'
#
loop_
_entity.id
_entity.type
_entity.pdbx_description
1 polymer ?
#
loop_
_entity_poly.entity_id
_entity_poly.type
_entity_poly.pdbx_seq_one_letter_code
_entity_poly.pdbx_strand_id
1 'polypeptide(L)'
;MSHYEVIPMQCPKCGNMNHFKNYNSINITVTPELKKAIMNDDIFKFECQDCHHVEYLRHQLFYHDTKNKIMLQYAKDPEEIEQTLAALKAEGLDLSSYKIRWTNNWYVFKERIQIFDHHRDDRILAIYKENMLKKFYEEYPEAGHAVVFYHADLSENLMIVSEHMKVKFYYFPEQWYANMMVNPHIQKMLKYDTSIDVNEDYVKRVYNLEVNVVTAKVQTESFVDTYVLHHLDFAKTGDHVLIEDKGKDDEGVIQKLEVMDARDVPAHIHFIKHIIKRRDVDDIEVSNHLEKIAKALYHENEVQLLSQLLHVLSEVKIYLPLIKDEKTGELNREVIRTNNHEPVMPIFTKEKEAKLFAPESIVYETYFTDLIDEFPRMSFVLNPQCKELLIIDKKMTAILKSYVQEELTHVN
;
A
#
# COMPACT_ATOMS: atom_id res chain seq x y z
N MET A 1 3.35 20.37 -0.74
CA MET A 1 4.48 21.27 -0.41
C MET A 1 5.61 20.41 0.15
N SER A 2 6.81 20.97 0.34
CA SER A 2 7.88 20.26 1.06
C SER A 2 7.61 20.36 2.57
N HIS A 3 7.87 19.29 3.31
CA HIS A 3 7.63 19.18 4.75
C HIS A 3 8.93 18.86 5.48
N TYR A 4 9.13 19.56 6.60
CA TYR A 4 10.24 19.34 7.51
C TYR A 4 9.82 19.70 8.92
N GLU A 5 10.51 19.10 9.89
CA GLU A 5 10.46 19.50 11.28
C GLU A 5 11.80 20.11 11.71
N VAL A 6 11.76 21.00 12.70
CA VAL A 6 12.97 21.58 13.28
C VAL A 6 13.23 20.88 14.60
N ILE A 7 14.30 20.08 14.64
CA ILE A 7 14.64 19.28 15.81
C ILE A 7 15.75 20.00 16.60
N PRO A 8 15.59 20.19 17.93
CA PRO A 8 16.68 20.64 18.77
C PRO A 8 17.74 19.54 18.87
N MET A 9 18.98 19.87 18.51
CA MET A 9 20.10 18.94 18.52
C MET A 9 21.28 19.52 19.29
N GLN A 10 21.82 18.75 20.23
CA GLN A 10 23.04 19.11 20.93
C GLN A 10 24.26 18.79 20.06
N CYS A 11 25.15 19.76 19.86
CA CYS A 11 26.38 19.52 19.10
C CYS A 11 27.28 18.52 19.85
N PRO A 12 27.69 17.40 19.22
CA PRO A 12 28.54 16.40 19.88
C PRO A 12 29.96 16.91 20.19
N LYS A 13 30.40 18.00 19.55
CA LYS A 13 31.74 18.58 19.74
C LYS A 13 31.81 19.62 20.85
N CYS A 14 30.86 20.56 20.92
CA CYS A 14 30.90 21.67 21.88
C CYS A 14 29.77 21.65 22.93
N GLY A 15 28.78 20.77 22.77
CA GLY A 15 27.64 20.66 23.71
C GLY A 15 26.57 21.74 23.56
N ASN A 16 26.73 22.72 22.66
CA ASN A 16 25.73 23.76 22.45
C ASN A 16 24.50 23.26 21.69
N MET A 17 23.34 23.79 22.05
CA MET A 17 22.08 23.48 21.39
C MET A 17 21.98 24.20 20.04
N ASN A 18 21.68 23.42 19.01
CA ASN A 18 21.48 23.84 17.63
C ASN A 18 20.12 23.35 17.14
N HIS A 19 19.75 23.74 15.92
CA HIS A 19 18.51 23.34 15.28
C HIS A 19 18.81 22.65 13.95
N PHE A 20 18.25 21.46 13.74
CA PHE A 20 18.39 20.68 12.51
C PHE A 20 17.06 20.65 11.77
N LYS A 21 17.07 20.91 10.45
CA LYS A 21 15.88 20.77 9.60
C LYS A 21 15.82 19.33 9.09
N ASN A 22 14.96 18.53 9.70
CA ASN A 22 14.71 17.15 9.31
C ASN A 22 13.62 17.11 8.24
N TYR A 23 14.01 16.95 6.97
CA TYR A 23 13.06 16.88 5.85
C TYR A 23 12.48 15.47 5.71
N ASN A 24 11.20 15.28 5.96
CA ASN A 24 10.56 13.98 5.74
C ASN A 24 10.00 13.83 4.31
N SER A 25 9.65 14.94 3.67
CA SER A 25 9.07 14.98 2.33
C SER A 25 9.48 16.24 1.59
N ILE A 26 9.84 16.10 0.32
CA ILE A 26 10.23 17.20 -0.54
C ILE A 26 9.42 17.15 -1.83
N ASN A 27 8.88 18.30 -2.22
CA ASN A 27 8.25 18.46 -3.52
C ASN A 27 9.14 19.37 -4.37
N ILE A 28 9.89 18.78 -5.30
CA ILE A 28 10.85 19.55 -6.11
C ILE A 28 10.18 20.41 -7.18
N THR A 29 8.91 20.15 -7.50
CA THR A 29 8.15 21.00 -8.41
C THR A 29 7.82 22.34 -7.75
N VAL A 30 7.63 22.33 -6.42
CA VAL A 30 7.42 23.54 -5.61
C VAL A 30 8.73 24.15 -5.13
N THR A 31 9.71 23.33 -4.78
CA THR A 31 10.98 23.76 -4.15
C THR A 31 12.19 23.12 -4.86
N PRO A 32 12.49 23.52 -6.10
CA PRO A 32 13.51 22.88 -6.95
C PRO A 32 14.93 22.94 -6.37
N GLU A 33 15.23 23.95 -5.55
CA GLU A 33 16.53 24.11 -4.89
C GLU A 33 16.89 22.94 -3.95
N LEU A 34 15.88 22.27 -3.36
CA LEU A 34 16.11 21.12 -2.49
C LEU A 34 16.68 19.92 -3.25
N LYS A 35 16.48 19.84 -4.56
CA LYS A 35 17.10 18.81 -5.38
C LYS A 35 18.63 18.92 -5.36
N LYS A 36 19.16 20.13 -5.43
CA LYS A 36 20.62 20.35 -5.33
C LYS A 36 21.13 19.90 -3.96
N ALA A 37 20.38 20.19 -2.90
CA ALA A 37 20.68 19.76 -1.53
C ALA A 37 20.68 18.23 -1.37
N ILE A 38 19.85 17.49 -2.11
CA ILE A 38 19.93 16.03 -2.18
C ILE A 38 21.23 15.60 -2.86
N MET A 39 21.49 16.14 -4.06
CA MET A 39 22.59 15.66 -4.89
C MET A 39 23.95 15.84 -4.23
N ASN A 40 24.12 16.90 -3.44
CA ASN A 40 25.34 17.20 -2.70
C ASN A 40 25.32 16.79 -1.22
N ASP A 41 24.28 16.05 -0.79
CA ASP A 41 24.08 15.58 0.60
C ASP A 41 23.81 16.69 1.65
N ASP A 42 23.69 17.96 1.25
CA ASP A 42 23.38 19.07 2.16
C ASP A 42 22.00 18.93 2.83
N ILE A 43 21.08 18.16 2.24
CA ILE A 43 19.76 17.88 2.82
C ILE A 43 19.86 17.23 4.21
N PHE A 44 20.95 16.49 4.46
CA PHE A 44 21.23 15.81 5.73
C PHE A 44 22.30 16.51 6.56
N LYS A 45 22.83 17.64 6.08
CA LYS A 45 23.97 18.30 6.70
C LYS A 45 23.52 19.07 7.95
N PHE A 46 24.02 18.64 9.09
CA PHE A 46 24.02 19.41 10.32
C PHE A 46 25.35 20.19 10.42
N GLU A 47 25.26 21.50 10.66
CA GLU A 47 26.43 22.34 10.95
C GLU A 47 26.19 23.17 12.21
N CYS A 48 27.01 22.94 13.24
CA CYS A 48 26.96 23.67 14.49
C CYS A 48 27.33 25.14 14.28
N GLN A 49 26.46 26.05 14.70
CA GLN A 49 26.63 27.49 14.52
C GLN A 49 27.75 28.09 15.39
N ASP A 50 28.17 27.39 16.45
CA ASP A 50 29.20 27.88 17.38
C ASP A 50 30.62 27.39 17.06
N CYS A 51 30.76 26.13 16.64
CA CYS A 51 32.07 25.50 16.46
C CYS A 51 32.30 24.92 15.06
N HIS A 52 31.33 25.10 14.14
CA HIS A 52 31.36 24.63 12.75
C HIS A 52 31.62 23.12 12.61
N HIS A 53 31.27 22.34 13.63
CA HIS A 53 31.27 20.89 13.49
C HIS A 53 30.17 20.48 12.51
N VAL A 54 30.54 19.62 11.54
CA VAL A 54 29.63 19.10 10.53
C VAL A 54 29.38 17.62 10.78
N GLU A 55 28.11 17.23 10.73
CA GLU A 55 27.66 15.84 10.78
C GLU A 55 26.57 15.62 9.72
N TYR A 56 26.45 14.39 9.20
CA TYR A 56 25.42 14.04 8.22
C TYR A 56 24.41 13.08 8.85
N LEU A 57 23.20 13.57 9.05
CA LEU A 57 22.12 12.86 9.74
C LEU A 57 21.18 12.24 8.72
N ARG A 58 21.59 11.11 8.12
CA ARG A 58 20.75 10.43 7.13
C ARG A 58 19.48 9.88 7.79
N HIS A 59 18.34 10.32 7.27
CA HIS A 59 17.00 9.88 7.66
C HIS A 59 16.17 9.53 6.42
N GLN A 60 14.99 8.95 6.64
CA GLN A 60 14.05 8.68 5.54
C GLN A 60 13.66 9.97 4.81
N LEU A 61 13.43 9.88 3.51
CA LEU A 61 13.10 11.03 2.67
C LEU A 61 12.18 10.62 1.53
N PHE A 62 10.99 11.23 1.47
CA PHE A 62 10.07 11.10 0.35
C PHE A 62 10.34 12.20 -0.69
N TYR A 63 10.71 11.83 -1.91
CA TYR A 63 10.89 12.71 -3.04
C TYR A 63 9.66 12.69 -3.94
N HIS A 64 9.12 13.87 -4.24
CA HIS A 64 7.96 14.05 -5.09
C HIS A 64 8.22 15.08 -6.20
N ASP A 65 8.07 14.65 -7.45
CA ASP A 65 8.03 15.50 -8.63
C ASP A 65 6.65 15.38 -9.28
N THR A 66 5.77 16.34 -9.01
CA THR A 66 4.40 16.34 -9.56
C THR A 66 4.38 16.62 -11.06
N LYS A 67 5.40 17.31 -11.59
CA LYS A 67 5.52 17.65 -13.01
C LYS A 67 5.83 16.41 -13.84
N ASN A 68 6.82 15.63 -13.42
CA ASN A 68 7.22 14.42 -14.14
C ASN A 68 6.53 13.16 -13.63
N LYS A 69 5.61 13.28 -12.65
CA LYS A 69 4.86 12.18 -12.03
C LYS A 69 5.78 11.13 -11.42
N ILE A 70 6.71 11.56 -10.57
CA ILE A 70 7.67 10.68 -9.90
C ILE A 70 7.48 10.76 -8.38
N MET A 71 7.43 9.60 -7.74
CA MET A 71 7.54 9.45 -6.30
C MET A 71 8.66 8.47 -5.99
N LEU A 72 9.58 8.86 -5.11
CA LEU A 72 10.72 8.04 -4.74
C LEU A 72 10.91 8.11 -3.22
N GLN A 73 10.86 6.97 -2.55
CA GLN A 73 11.11 6.86 -1.11
C GLN A 73 12.53 6.35 -0.84
N TYR A 74 13.28 7.09 -0.03
CA TYR A 74 14.45 6.59 0.68
C TYR A 74 14.01 6.19 2.09
N ALA A 75 14.01 4.89 2.39
CA ALA A 75 13.62 4.35 3.69
C ALA A 75 14.26 3.00 3.93
N LYS A 76 14.42 2.60 5.20
CA LYS A 76 14.96 1.26 5.53
C LYS A 76 13.95 0.16 5.23
N ASP A 77 12.68 0.44 5.47
CA ASP A 77 11.57 -0.48 5.32
C ASP A 77 10.75 -0.12 4.07
N PRO A 78 10.43 -1.08 3.17
CA PRO A 78 9.50 -0.85 2.08
C PRO A 78 8.08 -0.47 2.54
N GLU A 79 7.61 -0.89 3.72
CA GLU A 79 6.25 -0.59 4.20
C GLU A 79 5.98 0.92 4.35
N GLU A 80 7.02 1.73 4.60
CA GLU A 80 6.88 3.19 4.73
C GLU A 80 6.33 3.85 3.45
N ILE A 81 6.69 3.32 2.27
CA ILE A 81 6.15 3.87 1.03
C ILE A 81 4.68 3.50 0.88
N GLU A 82 4.28 2.28 1.25
CA GLU A 82 2.89 1.83 1.13
C GLU A 82 1.94 2.69 1.96
N GLN A 83 2.34 3.03 3.20
CA GLN A 83 1.60 3.93 4.07
C GLN A 83 1.46 5.33 3.46
N THR A 84 2.54 5.87 2.90
CA THR A 84 2.54 7.18 2.23
C THR A 84 1.60 7.18 1.03
N LEU A 85 1.65 6.13 0.21
CA LEU A 85 0.80 5.99 -0.97
C LEU A 85 -0.67 5.79 -0.59
N ALA A 86 -0.97 5.03 0.47
CA ALA A 86 -2.31 4.87 0.99
C ALA A 86 -2.92 6.21 1.45
N ALA A 87 -2.15 7.04 2.15
CA ALA A 87 -2.57 8.38 2.54
C ALA A 87 -2.85 9.27 1.32
N LEU A 88 -1.96 9.27 0.31
CA LEU A 88 -2.14 10.04 -0.92
C LEU A 88 -3.37 9.59 -1.72
N LYS A 89 -3.65 8.27 -1.78
CA LYS A 89 -4.87 7.74 -2.38
C LYS A 89 -6.11 8.19 -1.62
N ALA A 90 -6.07 8.19 -0.29
CA ALA A 90 -7.19 8.65 0.54
C ALA A 90 -7.48 10.15 0.34
N GLU A 91 -6.47 10.95 0.00
CA GLU A 91 -6.61 12.35 -0.43
C GLU A 91 -7.12 12.50 -1.89
N GLY A 92 -7.41 11.40 -2.58
CA GLY A 92 -7.97 11.39 -3.93
C GLY A 92 -6.93 11.48 -5.04
N LEU A 93 -5.65 11.27 -4.75
CA LEU A 93 -4.61 11.29 -5.78
C LEU A 93 -4.62 10.02 -6.63
N ASP A 94 -4.77 10.19 -7.95
CA ASP A 94 -4.58 9.10 -8.90
C ASP A 94 -3.09 8.76 -9.05
N LEU A 95 -2.70 7.64 -8.44
CA LEU A 95 -1.34 7.11 -8.44
C LEU A 95 -1.00 6.29 -9.70
N SER A 96 -1.99 5.90 -10.53
CA SER A 96 -1.75 5.07 -11.71
C SER A 96 -0.86 5.74 -12.76
N SER A 97 -0.84 7.07 -12.75
CA SER A 97 0.00 7.90 -13.63
C SER A 97 1.42 8.15 -13.10
N TYR A 98 1.74 7.71 -11.88
CA TYR A 98 3.02 7.98 -11.24
C TYR A 98 4.00 6.82 -11.38
N LYS A 99 5.27 7.16 -11.61
CA LYS A 99 6.41 6.26 -11.40
C LYS A 99 6.77 6.28 -9.92
N ILE A 100 6.47 5.19 -9.23
CA ILE A 100 6.65 5.05 -7.79
C ILE A 100 7.81 4.08 -7.53
N ARG A 101 8.77 4.49 -6.69
CA ARG A 101 9.96 3.70 -6.37
C ARG A 101 10.34 3.78 -4.91
N TRP A 102 10.96 2.71 -4.41
CA TRP A 102 11.54 2.65 -3.07
C TRP A 102 13.00 2.22 -3.13
N THR A 103 13.80 2.63 -2.16
CA THR A 103 15.12 2.08 -1.89
C THR A 103 15.59 2.37 -0.47
N ASN A 104 16.35 1.44 0.08
CA ASN A 104 17.12 1.61 1.31
C ASN A 104 18.56 2.12 1.08
N ASN A 105 18.95 2.40 -0.17
CA ASN A 105 20.29 2.83 -0.53
C ASN A 105 20.27 4.27 -1.07
N TRP A 106 20.95 5.16 -0.35
CA TRP A 106 21.01 6.58 -0.68
C TRP A 106 21.67 6.87 -2.04
N TYR A 107 22.67 6.07 -2.44
CA TYR A 107 23.30 6.24 -3.75
C TYR A 107 22.37 5.82 -4.88
N VAL A 108 21.60 4.74 -4.70
CA VAL A 108 20.55 4.32 -5.64
C VAL A 108 19.43 5.36 -5.71
N PHE A 109 19.09 6.00 -4.59
CA PHE A 109 18.13 7.10 -4.58
C PHE A 109 18.59 8.27 -5.46
N LYS A 110 19.83 8.75 -5.27
CA LYS A 110 20.42 9.82 -6.09
C LYS A 110 20.60 9.40 -7.56
N GLU A 111 20.94 8.14 -7.82
CA GLU A 111 21.01 7.58 -9.17
C GLU A 111 19.65 7.65 -9.86
N ARG A 112 18.57 7.23 -9.20
CA ARG A 112 17.23 7.24 -9.78
C ARG A 112 16.76 8.65 -10.14
N ILE A 113 17.05 9.64 -9.29
CA ILE A 113 16.78 11.04 -9.61
C ILE A 113 17.47 11.43 -10.93
N GLN A 114 18.76 11.10 -11.09
CA GLN A 114 19.49 11.39 -12.33
C GLN A 114 18.94 10.64 -13.55
N ILE A 115 18.58 9.36 -13.40
CA ILE A 115 17.96 8.57 -14.48
C ILE A 115 16.68 9.26 -14.97
N PHE A 116 15.82 9.68 -14.04
CA PHE A 116 14.55 10.30 -14.39
C PHE A 116 14.72 11.71 -14.97
N ASP A 117 15.71 12.48 -14.51
CA ASP A 117 16.05 13.78 -15.08
C ASP A 117 16.48 13.69 -16.54
N HIS A 118 17.07 12.57 -16.93
CA HIS A 118 17.46 12.27 -18.30
C HIS A 118 16.35 11.56 -19.08
N HIS A 119 15.13 11.56 -18.55
CA HIS A 119 13.95 10.94 -19.16
C HIS A 119 14.14 9.46 -19.51
N ARG A 120 14.95 8.75 -18.71
CA ARG A 120 15.17 7.31 -18.86
C ARG A 120 14.26 6.50 -17.92
N ASP A 121 14.17 5.22 -18.22
CA ASP A 121 13.47 4.22 -17.42
C ASP A 121 14.48 3.40 -16.61
N ASP A 122 14.34 3.42 -15.29
CA ASP A 122 15.28 2.82 -14.35
C ASP A 122 15.35 1.29 -14.46
N ARG A 123 14.26 0.65 -14.92
CA ARG A 123 14.21 -0.80 -15.12
C ARG A 123 15.10 -1.26 -16.26
N ILE A 124 15.16 -0.48 -17.35
CA ILE A 124 16.05 -0.77 -18.48
C ILE A 124 17.52 -0.58 -18.08
N LEU A 125 17.80 0.45 -17.29
CA LEU A 125 19.14 0.66 -16.73
C LEU A 125 19.52 -0.49 -15.79
N ALA A 126 18.62 -0.96 -14.93
CA ALA A 126 18.87 -2.11 -14.06
C ALA A 126 19.26 -3.37 -14.87
N ILE A 127 18.51 -3.69 -15.94
CA ILE A 127 18.85 -4.80 -16.84
C ILE A 127 20.25 -4.64 -17.45
N TYR A 128 20.61 -3.43 -17.87
CA TYR A 128 21.94 -3.17 -18.43
C TYR A 128 23.04 -3.37 -17.39
N LYS A 129 22.87 -2.78 -16.20
CA LYS A 129 23.84 -2.82 -15.10
C LYS A 129 24.13 -4.26 -14.67
N GLU A 130 23.12 -5.11 -14.63
CA GLU A 130 23.31 -6.55 -14.33
C GLU A 130 24.15 -7.27 -15.39
N ASN A 131 23.89 -7.01 -16.68
CA ASN A 131 24.70 -7.59 -17.76
C ASN A 131 26.14 -7.07 -17.76
N MET A 132 26.30 -5.81 -17.39
CA MET A 132 27.60 -5.17 -17.26
C MET A 132 28.40 -5.77 -16.08
N LEU A 133 27.76 -6.00 -14.92
CA LEU A 133 28.41 -6.67 -13.78
C LEU A 133 28.90 -8.06 -14.12
N LYS A 134 28.10 -8.85 -14.85
CA LYS A 134 28.52 -10.19 -15.30
C LYS A 134 29.79 -10.13 -16.13
N LYS A 135 29.84 -9.25 -17.14
CA LYS A 135 31.04 -9.03 -17.96
C LYS A 135 32.22 -8.50 -17.15
N PHE A 136 31.94 -7.63 -16.19
CA PHE A 136 32.96 -7.08 -15.31
C PHE A 136 33.64 -8.18 -14.48
N TYR A 137 32.88 -9.13 -13.92
CA TYR A 137 33.44 -10.27 -13.19
C TYR A 137 34.16 -11.29 -14.09
N GLU A 138 33.75 -11.42 -15.35
CA GLU A 138 34.49 -12.24 -16.34
C GLU A 138 35.86 -11.64 -16.65
N GLU A 139 35.95 -10.32 -16.78
CA GLU A 139 37.20 -9.59 -17.06
C GLU A 139 38.09 -9.45 -15.81
N TYR A 140 37.46 -9.29 -14.63
CA TYR A 140 38.13 -9.06 -13.35
C TYR A 140 37.61 -10.00 -12.24
N PRO A 141 38.00 -11.28 -12.25
CA PRO A 141 37.56 -12.26 -11.23
C PRO A 141 37.97 -11.90 -9.79
N GLU A 142 39.02 -11.10 -9.64
CA GLU A 142 39.57 -10.64 -8.36
C GLU A 142 38.90 -9.37 -7.81
N ALA A 143 37.84 -8.87 -8.43
CA ALA A 143 37.29 -7.56 -8.10
C ALA A 143 36.61 -7.45 -6.71
N GLY A 144 36.36 -8.57 -6.02
CA GLY A 144 35.56 -8.58 -4.79
C GLY A 144 34.13 -8.12 -5.08
N HIS A 145 33.41 -7.60 -4.09
CA HIS A 145 32.07 -7.06 -4.34
C HIS A 145 32.14 -5.80 -5.21
N ALA A 146 31.31 -5.74 -6.26
CA ALA A 146 31.20 -4.61 -7.17
C ALA A 146 29.75 -4.14 -7.34
N VAL A 147 29.57 -2.82 -7.44
CA VAL A 147 28.28 -2.17 -7.69
C VAL A 147 28.39 -1.19 -8.85
N VAL A 148 27.30 -1.01 -9.59
CA VAL A 148 27.24 -0.11 -10.76
C VAL A 148 26.21 0.98 -10.52
N PHE A 149 26.60 2.22 -10.83
CA PHE A 149 25.74 3.39 -10.79
C PHE A 149 25.75 4.11 -12.14
N TYR A 150 24.59 4.61 -12.54
CA TYR A 150 24.43 5.61 -13.58
C TYR A 150 24.75 7.00 -13.03
N HIS A 151 25.58 7.74 -13.75
CA HIS A 151 25.98 9.09 -13.40
C HIS A 151 25.94 9.98 -14.64
N ALA A 152 24.93 10.82 -14.73
CA ALA A 152 24.56 11.44 -16.00
C ALA A 152 25.46 12.61 -16.42
N ASP A 153 26.17 13.21 -15.46
CA ASP A 153 27.04 14.37 -15.71
C ASP A 153 28.44 13.96 -16.24
N LEU A 154 28.71 12.66 -16.40
CA LEU A 154 29.96 12.13 -16.93
C LEU A 154 29.79 11.72 -18.39
N SER A 155 30.84 11.91 -19.21
CA SER A 155 30.84 11.34 -20.57
C SER A 155 30.74 9.80 -20.54
N GLU A 156 31.32 9.19 -19.50
CA GLU A 156 31.20 7.78 -19.17
C GLU A 156 30.11 7.61 -18.09
N ASN A 157 28.87 7.50 -18.56
CA ASN A 157 27.66 7.52 -17.74
C ASN A 157 27.52 6.35 -16.75
N LEU A 158 28.41 5.35 -16.75
CA LEU A 158 28.38 4.23 -15.82
C LEU A 158 29.65 4.19 -14.99
N MET A 159 29.47 4.06 -13.68
CA MET A 159 30.54 3.96 -12.71
C MET A 159 30.42 2.62 -11.97
N ILE A 160 31.46 1.79 -12.07
CA ILE A 160 31.62 0.58 -11.27
C ILE A 160 32.53 0.89 -10.09
N VAL A 161 32.06 0.61 -8.87
CA VAL A 161 32.86 0.67 -7.65
C VAL A 161 33.06 -0.75 -7.14
N SER A 162 34.31 -1.15 -6.94
CA SER A 162 34.72 -2.49 -6.52
C SER A 162 35.67 -2.43 -5.33
N GLU A 163 35.57 -3.41 -4.43
CA GLU A 163 36.41 -3.51 -3.22
C GLU A 163 37.90 -3.56 -3.53
N HIS A 164 38.30 -4.28 -4.57
CA HIS A 164 39.71 -4.55 -4.88
C HIS A 164 40.25 -3.75 -6.07
N MET A 165 39.37 -3.17 -6.89
CA MET A 165 39.77 -2.44 -8.11
C MET A 165 39.50 -0.93 -8.07
N LYS A 166 38.98 -0.40 -6.95
CA LYS A 166 38.53 1.00 -6.82
C LYS A 166 37.38 1.32 -7.78
N VAL A 167 37.50 2.38 -8.58
CA VAL A 167 36.44 2.91 -9.45
C VAL A 167 36.86 2.78 -10.91
N LYS A 168 35.97 2.24 -11.73
CA LYS A 168 36.10 2.20 -13.20
C LYS A 168 34.88 2.85 -13.83
N PHE A 169 35.11 3.56 -14.94
CA PHE A 169 34.07 4.26 -15.67
C PHE A 169 33.89 3.61 -17.04
N TYR A 170 32.65 3.59 -17.52
CA TYR A 170 32.27 3.00 -18.79
C TYR A 170 31.21 3.84 -19.49
N TYR A 171 31.20 3.78 -20.80
CA TYR A 171 30.16 4.40 -21.62
C TYR A 171 28.84 3.63 -21.53
N PHE A 172 27.73 4.36 -21.36
CA PHE A 172 26.39 3.79 -21.51
C PHE A 172 25.97 3.80 -22.99
N PRO A 173 25.71 2.64 -23.62
CA PRO A 173 25.40 2.58 -25.04
C PRO A 173 23.98 3.06 -25.37
N GLU A 174 23.86 4.32 -25.79
CA GLU A 174 22.58 4.95 -26.19
C GLU A 174 21.80 4.13 -27.22
N GLN A 175 22.48 3.56 -28.23
CA GLN A 175 21.82 2.75 -29.24
C GLN A 175 21.19 1.49 -28.66
N TRP A 176 21.84 0.86 -27.68
CA TRP A 176 21.27 -0.31 -26.99
C TRP A 176 20.01 0.09 -26.22
N TYR A 177 20.04 1.23 -25.52
CA TYR A 177 18.88 1.76 -24.81
C TYR A 177 17.71 2.03 -25.77
N ALA A 178 17.97 2.70 -26.88
CA ALA A 178 16.96 2.98 -27.91
C ALA A 178 16.35 1.68 -28.47
N ASN A 179 17.17 0.66 -28.75
CA ASN A 179 16.71 -0.64 -29.22
C ASN A 179 15.81 -1.36 -28.19
N MET A 180 16.13 -1.24 -26.89
CA MET A 180 15.28 -1.78 -25.83
C MET A 180 13.92 -1.07 -25.76
N MET A 181 13.92 0.26 -25.89
CA MET A 181 12.70 1.06 -25.81
C MET A 181 11.70 0.82 -26.96
N VAL A 182 12.17 0.32 -28.10
CA VAL A 182 11.29 -0.04 -29.25
C VAL A 182 10.89 -1.53 -29.25
N ASN A 183 11.43 -2.34 -28.35
CA ASN A 183 11.07 -3.76 -28.27
C ASN A 183 9.63 -3.92 -27.74
N PRO A 184 8.70 -4.58 -28.47
CA PRO A 184 7.30 -4.68 -28.06
C PRO A 184 7.06 -5.36 -26.71
N HIS A 185 7.85 -6.39 -26.38
CA HIS A 185 7.75 -7.05 -25.08
C HIS A 185 8.23 -6.14 -23.95
N ILE A 186 9.31 -5.40 -24.18
CA ILE A 186 9.78 -4.41 -23.22
C ILE A 186 8.75 -3.30 -23.05
N GLN A 187 8.16 -2.77 -24.11
CA GLN A 187 7.11 -1.74 -23.99
C GLN A 187 5.91 -2.22 -23.18
N LYS A 188 5.46 -3.45 -23.37
CA LYS A 188 4.39 -4.04 -22.56
C LYS A 188 4.80 -4.20 -21.10
N MET A 189 6.00 -4.74 -20.84
CA MET A 189 6.56 -4.83 -19.50
C MET A 189 6.57 -3.44 -18.85
N LEU A 190 7.14 -2.43 -19.52
CA LEU A 190 7.24 -1.08 -19.00
C LEU A 190 5.87 -0.41 -18.75
N LYS A 191 4.85 -0.77 -19.53
CA LYS A 191 3.47 -0.28 -19.39
C LYS A 191 2.76 -0.88 -18.16
N TYR A 192 2.87 -2.20 -17.96
CA TYR A 192 2.05 -2.91 -16.96
C TYR A 192 2.77 -3.23 -15.67
N ASP A 193 4.10 -3.32 -15.70
CA ASP A 193 4.90 -3.49 -14.50
C ASP A 193 4.97 -2.19 -13.71
N THR A 194 4.42 -2.23 -12.52
CA THR A 194 4.39 -1.09 -11.61
C THR A 194 5.28 -1.31 -10.38
N SER A 195 6.21 -2.28 -10.43
CA SER A 195 7.10 -2.63 -9.30
C SER A 195 7.73 -1.41 -8.62
N ILE A 196 7.62 -1.37 -7.29
CA ILE A 196 8.20 -0.31 -6.45
C ILE A 196 9.71 -0.49 -6.28
N ASP A 197 10.14 -1.75 -6.14
CA ASP A 197 11.56 -2.09 -6.02
C ASP A 197 12.12 -2.62 -7.34
N VAL A 198 13.17 -1.94 -7.82
CA VAL A 198 13.91 -2.24 -9.04
C VAL A 198 15.36 -2.49 -8.65
N ASN A 199 15.63 -3.70 -8.15
CA ASN A 199 16.92 -4.17 -7.67
C ASN A 199 17.40 -5.40 -8.49
N GLU A 200 18.42 -6.11 -8.01
CA GLU A 200 18.92 -7.33 -8.67
C GLU A 200 17.81 -8.40 -8.82
N ASP A 201 16.98 -8.58 -7.79
CA ASP A 201 15.90 -9.56 -7.80
C ASP A 201 14.79 -9.20 -8.78
N TYR A 202 14.53 -7.90 -8.98
CA TYR A 202 13.67 -7.43 -10.07
C TYR A 202 14.19 -7.92 -11.43
N VAL A 203 15.50 -7.75 -11.69
CA VAL A 203 16.09 -8.16 -12.96
C VAL A 203 16.04 -9.68 -13.13
N LYS A 204 16.23 -10.46 -12.06
CA LYS A 204 16.03 -11.93 -12.09
C LYS A 204 14.60 -12.29 -12.51
N ARG A 205 13.57 -11.64 -11.95
CA ARG A 205 12.17 -11.86 -12.36
C ARG A 205 11.93 -11.52 -13.83
N VAL A 206 12.54 -10.44 -14.33
CA VAL A 206 12.47 -10.08 -15.75
C VAL A 206 13.02 -11.21 -16.63
N TYR A 207 14.19 -11.76 -16.29
CA TYR A 207 14.81 -12.87 -17.05
C TYR A 207 14.02 -14.18 -16.94
N ASN A 208 13.42 -14.47 -15.80
CA ASN A 208 12.66 -15.71 -15.56
C ASN A 208 11.23 -15.70 -16.13
N LEU A 209 10.79 -14.60 -16.72
CA LEU A 209 9.41 -14.42 -17.15
C LEU A 209 8.39 -14.36 -15.99
N GLU A 210 8.77 -13.74 -14.87
CA GLU A 210 7.99 -13.71 -13.62
C GLU A 210 7.52 -12.28 -13.25
N VAL A 211 7.29 -11.42 -14.24
CA VAL A 211 6.78 -10.06 -13.99
C VAL A 211 5.26 -10.13 -13.94
N ASN A 212 4.76 -10.69 -12.85
CA ASN A 212 3.34 -10.98 -12.67
C ASN A 212 2.53 -9.71 -12.46
N VAL A 213 1.43 -9.58 -13.19
CA VAL A 213 0.41 -8.54 -13.04
C VAL A 213 -0.95 -9.19 -12.86
N VAL A 214 -1.79 -8.54 -12.06
CA VAL A 214 -3.16 -9.00 -11.81
C VAL A 214 -4.07 -8.34 -12.85
N THR A 215 -4.84 -9.16 -13.55
CA THR A 215 -5.90 -8.74 -14.46
C THR A 215 -7.25 -9.06 -13.86
N ALA A 216 -8.23 -8.20 -14.12
CA ALA A 216 -9.59 -8.32 -13.63
C ALA A 216 -10.55 -8.33 -14.80
N LYS A 217 -11.42 -9.35 -14.86
CA LYS A 217 -12.56 -9.37 -15.77
C LYS A 217 -13.69 -8.57 -15.13
N VAL A 218 -14.03 -7.42 -15.70
CA VAL A 218 -14.99 -6.46 -15.16
C VAL A 218 -16.27 -6.51 -15.98
N GLN A 219 -17.41 -6.71 -15.31
CA GLN A 219 -18.75 -6.61 -15.90
C GLN A 219 -19.30 -5.22 -15.64
N THR A 220 -19.58 -4.47 -16.71
CA THR A 220 -20.36 -3.22 -16.64
C THR A 220 -21.82 -3.50 -16.99
N GLU A 221 -22.68 -2.48 -17.02
CA GLU A 221 -24.05 -2.65 -17.51
C GLU A 221 -24.12 -3.07 -18.99
N SER A 222 -23.11 -2.72 -19.78
CA SER A 222 -23.15 -2.83 -21.24
C SER A 222 -22.24 -3.91 -21.82
N PHE A 223 -21.17 -4.29 -21.13
CA PHE A 223 -20.17 -5.23 -21.66
C PHE A 223 -19.35 -5.91 -20.56
N VAL A 224 -18.50 -6.85 -20.97
CA VAL A 224 -17.47 -7.45 -20.13
C VAL A 224 -16.13 -7.29 -20.81
N ASP A 225 -15.16 -6.74 -20.10
CA ASP A 225 -13.79 -6.58 -20.61
C ASP A 225 -12.75 -6.82 -19.51
N THR A 226 -11.49 -6.95 -19.91
CA THR A 226 -10.37 -7.20 -19.01
C THR A 226 -9.59 -5.92 -18.77
N TYR A 227 -9.31 -5.65 -17.49
CA TYR A 227 -8.51 -4.52 -17.02
C TYR A 227 -7.33 -5.00 -16.19
N VAL A 228 -6.30 -4.18 -16.01
CA VAL A 228 -5.17 -4.47 -15.11
C VAL A 228 -5.43 -3.80 -13.76
N LEU A 229 -5.22 -4.54 -12.68
CA LEU A 229 -5.21 -3.97 -11.33
C LEU A 229 -3.82 -3.39 -11.04
N HIS A 230 -3.78 -2.16 -10.55
CA HIS A 230 -2.51 -1.57 -10.11
C HIS A 230 -1.98 -2.35 -8.90
N HIS A 231 -0.68 -2.62 -8.81
CA HIS A 231 -0.10 -3.43 -7.70
C HIS A 231 -0.35 -2.87 -6.29
N LEU A 232 -0.69 -1.58 -6.18
CA LEU A 232 -1.03 -0.91 -4.91
C LEU A 232 -2.51 -1.05 -4.54
N ASP A 233 -3.32 -1.64 -5.41
CA ASP A 233 -4.75 -1.80 -5.20
C ASP A 233 -5.03 -3.24 -4.76
N PHE A 234 -5.83 -3.37 -3.70
CA PHE A 234 -6.34 -4.65 -3.23
C PHE A 234 -7.80 -4.75 -3.63
N ALA A 235 -8.10 -5.67 -4.55
CA ALA A 235 -9.45 -5.95 -4.99
C ALA A 235 -9.77 -7.44 -4.83
N LYS A 236 -11.06 -7.75 -4.69
CA LYS A 236 -11.61 -9.11 -4.74
C LYS A 236 -12.76 -9.19 -5.75
N THR A 237 -13.12 -10.42 -6.12
CA THR A 237 -14.35 -10.66 -6.88
C THR A 237 -15.54 -10.07 -6.13
N GLY A 238 -16.40 -9.34 -6.85
CA GLY A 238 -17.55 -8.61 -6.32
C GLY A 238 -17.29 -7.14 -6.01
N ASP A 239 -16.04 -6.68 -5.98
CA ASP A 239 -15.76 -5.27 -5.75
C ASP A 239 -16.22 -4.41 -6.93
N HIS A 240 -16.80 -3.25 -6.59
CA HIS A 240 -17.15 -2.22 -7.56
C HIS A 240 -15.90 -1.42 -7.94
N VAL A 241 -15.75 -1.12 -9.22
CA VAL A 241 -14.60 -0.41 -9.77
C VAL A 241 -15.04 0.65 -10.75
N LEU A 242 -14.28 1.74 -10.80
CA LEU A 242 -14.35 2.70 -11.89
C LEU A 242 -13.31 2.30 -12.94
N ILE A 243 -13.75 2.26 -14.18
CA ILE A 243 -12.91 2.02 -15.36
C ILE A 243 -13.07 3.17 -16.35
N GLU A 244 -12.18 3.22 -17.34
CA GLU A 244 -12.34 4.09 -18.50
C GLU A 244 -12.57 3.25 -19.76
N ASP A 245 -13.73 3.41 -20.40
CA ASP A 245 -14.00 2.89 -21.74
C ASP A 245 -14.16 4.05 -22.73
N LYS A 246 -13.36 4.05 -23.81
CA LYS A 246 -13.41 5.04 -24.90
C LYS A 246 -13.38 6.51 -24.40
N GLY A 247 -12.62 6.78 -23.35
CA GLY A 247 -12.47 8.11 -22.77
C GLY A 247 -13.65 8.57 -21.91
N LYS A 248 -14.54 7.65 -21.50
CA LYS A 248 -15.60 7.90 -20.53
C LYS A 248 -15.44 6.97 -19.33
N ASP A 249 -15.75 7.51 -18.17
CA ASP A 249 -15.79 6.75 -16.93
C ASP A 249 -17.04 5.86 -16.91
N ASP A 250 -16.86 4.61 -16.54
CA ASP A 250 -17.93 3.63 -16.39
C ASP A 250 -17.72 2.81 -15.11
N GLU A 251 -18.82 2.37 -14.50
CA GLU A 251 -18.79 1.55 -13.29
C GLU A 251 -18.95 0.08 -13.64
N GLY A 252 -18.21 -0.78 -12.95
CA GLY A 252 -18.31 -2.22 -13.14
C GLY A 252 -18.05 -3.01 -11.88
N VAL A 253 -18.25 -4.32 -11.98
CA VAL A 253 -18.03 -5.29 -10.90
C VAL A 253 -17.00 -6.31 -11.35
N ILE A 254 -15.98 -6.55 -10.51
CA ILE A 254 -14.98 -7.58 -10.76
C ILE A 254 -15.64 -8.96 -10.68
N GLN A 255 -15.62 -9.70 -11.79
CA GLN A 255 -16.13 -11.07 -11.88
C GLN A 255 -15.04 -12.11 -11.57
N LYS A 256 -13.81 -11.82 -11.96
CA LYS A 256 -12.68 -12.75 -11.82
C LYS A 256 -11.37 -11.99 -11.80
N LEU A 257 -10.42 -12.46 -10.99
CA LEU A 257 -9.03 -12.03 -10.99
C LEU A 257 -8.15 -13.16 -11.56
N GLU A 258 -7.18 -12.79 -12.40
CA GLU A 258 -6.22 -13.71 -13.02
C GLU A 258 -4.82 -13.10 -12.99
N VAL A 259 -3.79 -13.93 -12.83
CA VAL A 259 -2.38 -13.49 -12.87
C VAL A 259 -1.80 -13.82 -14.25
N MET A 260 -1.13 -12.85 -14.86
CA MET A 260 -0.45 -13.00 -16.14
C MET A 260 0.95 -12.35 -16.07
N ASP A 261 1.89 -12.75 -16.91
CA ASP A 261 3.12 -11.97 -17.09
C ASP A 261 2.81 -10.66 -17.84
N ALA A 262 3.45 -9.57 -17.44
CA ALA A 262 3.26 -8.24 -18.02
C ALA A 262 3.44 -8.18 -19.55
N ARG A 263 4.28 -9.05 -20.12
CA ARG A 263 4.52 -9.13 -21.57
C ARG A 263 3.38 -9.79 -22.34
N ASP A 264 2.59 -10.61 -21.67
CA ASP A 264 1.48 -11.36 -22.26
C ASP A 264 0.18 -10.55 -22.25
N VAL A 265 0.08 -9.53 -21.41
CA VAL A 265 -1.06 -8.62 -21.40
C VAL A 265 -1.25 -7.96 -22.78
N PRO A 266 -2.45 -8.03 -23.38
CA PRO A 266 -2.76 -7.33 -24.62
C PRO A 266 -2.55 -5.82 -24.52
N ALA A 267 -2.00 -5.20 -25.56
CA ALA A 267 -1.56 -3.78 -25.50
C ALA A 267 -2.70 -2.76 -25.33
N HIS A 268 -3.93 -3.14 -25.67
CA HIS A 268 -5.12 -2.28 -25.54
C HIS A 268 -5.73 -2.29 -24.13
N ILE A 269 -5.29 -3.19 -23.24
CA ILE A 269 -5.84 -3.25 -21.89
C ILE A 269 -5.42 -2.01 -21.09
N HIS A 270 -6.36 -1.50 -20.30
CA HIS A 270 -6.19 -0.34 -19.44
C HIS A 270 -6.19 -0.76 -17.97
N PHE A 271 -5.65 0.12 -17.11
CA PHE A 271 -5.74 -0.08 -15.66
C PHE A 271 -7.15 0.23 -15.17
N ILE A 272 -7.57 -0.45 -14.11
CA ILE A 272 -8.70 0.01 -13.28
C ILE A 272 -8.33 1.40 -12.73
N LYS A 273 -9.23 2.38 -12.86
CA LYS A 273 -8.97 3.76 -12.41
C LYS A 273 -8.95 3.84 -10.89
N HIS A 274 -9.98 3.28 -10.25
CA HIS A 274 -10.03 3.16 -8.81
C HIS A 274 -11.02 2.08 -8.39
N ILE A 275 -10.79 1.53 -7.21
CA ILE A 275 -11.77 0.66 -6.56
C ILE A 275 -12.79 1.58 -5.86
N ILE A 276 -14.06 1.43 -6.22
CA ILE A 276 -15.15 2.18 -5.59
C ILE A 276 -15.40 1.55 -4.23
N LYS A 277 -14.75 2.11 -3.21
CA LYS A 277 -15.12 1.83 -1.83
C LYS A 277 -16.48 2.46 -1.59
N ARG A 278 -17.56 1.66 -1.66
CA ARG A 278 -18.87 2.12 -1.15
C ARG A 278 -18.65 2.53 0.30
N ARG A 279 -18.94 3.81 0.58
CA ARG A 279 -18.65 4.55 1.82
C ARG A 279 -18.41 3.62 3.01
N ASP A 280 -17.16 3.54 3.46
CA ASP A 280 -16.90 3.24 4.86
C ASP A 280 -17.56 4.39 5.64
N VAL A 281 -18.74 4.14 6.22
CA VAL A 281 -19.31 5.08 7.20
C VAL A 281 -18.29 5.12 8.32
N ASP A 282 -17.80 6.32 8.64
CA ASP A 282 -16.71 6.53 9.60
C ASP A 282 -17.00 5.72 10.88
N ASP A 283 -16.13 4.77 11.26
CA ASP A 283 -16.37 3.86 12.39
C ASP A 283 -16.74 4.61 13.68
N ILE A 284 -16.26 5.86 13.78
CA ILE A 284 -16.56 6.80 14.86
C ILE A 284 -17.99 7.32 14.78
N GLU A 285 -18.46 7.69 13.58
CA GLU A 285 -19.82 8.16 13.34
C GLU A 285 -20.84 7.03 13.52
N VAL A 286 -20.54 5.82 13.01
CA VAL A 286 -21.34 4.60 13.23
C VAL A 286 -21.42 4.25 14.71
N SER A 287 -20.28 4.19 15.41
CA SER A 287 -20.24 3.85 16.84
C SER A 287 -20.99 4.87 17.70
N ASN A 288 -20.85 6.17 17.41
CA ASN A 288 -21.61 7.22 18.09
C ASN A 288 -23.12 7.17 17.80
N HIS A 289 -23.50 6.77 16.59
CA HIS A 289 -24.89 6.60 16.20
C HIS A 289 -25.51 5.37 16.88
N LEU A 290 -24.78 4.26 16.94
CA LEU A 290 -25.15 3.05 17.68
C LEU A 290 -25.33 3.31 19.17
N GLU A 291 -24.44 4.08 19.80
CA GLU A 291 -24.59 4.48 21.22
C GLU A 291 -25.87 5.30 21.46
N LYS A 292 -26.20 6.22 20.54
CA LYS A 292 -27.41 7.05 20.65
C LYS A 292 -28.68 6.23 20.47
N ILE A 293 -28.69 5.33 19.48
CA ILE A 293 -29.81 4.44 19.22
C ILE A 293 -29.99 3.45 20.37
N ALA A 294 -28.90 2.86 20.89
CA ALA A 294 -28.94 1.98 22.05
C ALA A 294 -29.51 2.70 23.28
N LYS A 295 -29.03 3.91 23.61
CA LYS A 295 -29.56 4.72 24.72
C LYS A 295 -31.05 5.07 24.56
N ALA A 296 -31.52 5.27 23.33
CA ALA A 296 -32.93 5.60 23.04
C ALA A 296 -33.85 4.37 23.09
N LEU A 297 -33.37 3.20 22.65
CA LEU A 297 -34.13 1.94 22.65
C LEU A 297 -34.49 1.45 24.07
N TYR A 298 -33.75 1.87 25.10
CA TYR A 298 -34.06 1.54 26.49
C TYR A 298 -35.07 2.49 27.16
N HIS A 299 -35.49 3.58 26.49
CA HIS A 299 -36.26 4.64 27.16
C HIS A 299 -37.58 5.09 26.52
N GLU A 300 -37.86 4.96 25.20
CA GLU A 300 -39.25 5.05 24.67
C GLU A 300 -39.34 4.89 23.12
N ASN A 301 -40.48 4.31 22.67
CA ASN A 301 -40.98 4.10 21.30
C ASN A 301 -40.18 3.18 20.34
N GLU A 302 -40.69 1.94 20.21
CA GLU A 302 -39.93 0.75 19.79
C GLU A 302 -39.82 0.47 18.28
N VAL A 303 -40.65 1.05 17.39
CA VAL A 303 -40.74 0.54 16.00
C VAL A 303 -39.78 1.25 15.02
N GLN A 304 -39.69 2.58 15.09
CA GLN A 304 -38.90 3.36 14.12
C GLN A 304 -37.39 3.30 14.40
N LEU A 305 -37.01 3.23 15.68
CA LEU A 305 -35.63 3.01 16.13
C LEU A 305 -35.13 1.59 15.83
N LEU A 306 -36.02 0.60 15.83
CA LEU A 306 -35.67 -0.79 15.52
C LEU A 306 -35.31 -0.94 14.03
N SER A 307 -36.07 -0.35 13.11
CA SER A 307 -35.73 -0.37 11.68
C SER A 307 -34.39 0.33 11.40
N GLN A 308 -34.11 1.46 12.06
CA GLN A 308 -32.81 2.14 11.95
C GLN A 308 -31.67 1.30 12.54
N LEU A 309 -31.87 0.66 13.69
CA LEU A 309 -30.90 -0.25 14.27
C LEU A 309 -30.60 -1.42 13.33
N LEU A 310 -31.63 -2.04 12.76
CA LEU A 310 -31.49 -3.19 11.85
C LEU A 310 -30.74 -2.81 10.57
N HIS A 311 -31.03 -1.64 9.99
CA HIS A 311 -30.30 -1.11 8.85
C HIS A 311 -28.83 -0.79 9.18
N VAL A 312 -28.54 -0.23 10.36
CA VAL A 312 -27.15 0.00 10.76
C VAL A 312 -26.43 -1.33 10.97
N LEU A 313 -27.08 -2.31 11.62
CA LEU A 313 -26.50 -3.64 11.84
C LEU A 313 -26.25 -4.41 10.55
N SER A 314 -26.97 -4.15 9.45
CA SER A 314 -26.67 -4.79 8.16
C SER A 314 -25.37 -4.32 7.53
N GLU A 315 -24.98 -3.08 7.81
CA GLU A 315 -23.77 -2.47 7.24
C GLU A 315 -22.54 -2.57 8.16
N VAL A 316 -22.71 -3.09 9.38
CA VAL A 316 -21.61 -3.16 10.37
C VAL A 316 -20.68 -4.34 10.08
N LYS A 317 -19.43 -4.00 9.76
CA LYS A 317 -18.30 -4.92 9.78
C LYS A 317 -17.95 -5.29 11.20
N ILE A 318 -17.62 -6.56 11.39
CA ILE A 318 -17.21 -7.12 12.66
C ILE A 318 -15.97 -7.98 12.52
N TYR A 319 -15.23 -8.07 13.61
CA TYR A 319 -13.97 -8.76 13.74
C TYR A 319 -14.11 -9.86 14.79
N LEU A 320 -13.81 -11.09 14.39
CA LEU A 320 -13.92 -12.29 15.20
C LEU A 320 -12.53 -12.87 15.48
N PRO A 321 -12.11 -13.00 16.74
CA PRO A 321 -10.91 -13.76 17.06
C PRO A 321 -11.13 -15.27 16.85
N LEU A 322 -10.27 -15.88 16.02
CA LEU A 322 -10.24 -17.31 15.74
C LEU A 322 -8.97 -17.93 16.34
N ILE A 323 -9.15 -19.02 17.08
CA ILE A 323 -8.07 -19.81 17.67
C ILE A 323 -7.91 -21.09 16.87
N LYS A 324 -6.67 -21.43 16.55
CA LYS A 324 -6.34 -22.70 15.90
C LYS A 324 -6.38 -23.84 16.94
N ASP A 325 -7.19 -24.86 16.68
CA ASP A 325 -7.15 -26.11 17.44
C ASP A 325 -5.82 -26.82 17.15
N GLU A 326 -5.00 -27.01 18.20
CA GLU A 326 -3.67 -27.60 18.05
C GLU A 326 -3.70 -29.08 17.62
N LYS A 327 -4.83 -29.78 17.81
CA LYS A 327 -4.97 -31.21 17.51
C LYS A 327 -5.57 -31.47 16.13
N THR A 328 -6.59 -30.70 15.74
CA THR A 328 -7.27 -30.87 14.45
C THR A 328 -6.73 -29.90 13.39
N GLY A 329 -6.08 -28.81 13.79
CA GLY A 329 -5.63 -27.74 12.91
C GLY A 329 -6.76 -26.82 12.43
N GLU A 330 -8.00 -27.06 12.87
CA GLU A 330 -9.17 -26.26 12.50
C GLU A 330 -9.19 -24.92 13.23
N LEU A 331 -9.70 -23.88 12.57
CA LEU A 331 -9.91 -22.58 13.18
C LEU A 331 -11.26 -22.55 13.88
N ASN A 332 -11.24 -22.51 15.20
CA ASN A 332 -12.43 -22.39 16.04
C ASN A 332 -12.57 -20.95 16.53
N ARG A 333 -13.81 -20.52 16.74
CA ARG A 333 -14.08 -19.19 17.31
C ARG A 333 -13.66 -19.13 18.76
N GLU A 334 -13.06 -18.01 19.15
CA GLU A 334 -12.82 -17.75 20.56
C GLU A 334 -14.13 -17.46 21.29
N VAL A 335 -14.26 -18.00 22.50
CA VAL A 335 -15.48 -17.94 23.28
C VAL A 335 -15.15 -17.60 24.72
N ILE A 336 -15.87 -16.63 25.28
CA ILE A 336 -15.84 -16.26 26.70
C ILE A 336 -16.91 -17.08 27.43
N ARG A 337 -16.65 -17.45 28.69
CA ARG A 337 -17.69 -18.07 29.54
C ARG A 337 -18.25 -17.04 30.51
N THR A 338 -19.57 -16.93 30.57
CA THR A 338 -20.25 -16.12 31.59
C THR A 338 -20.15 -16.79 32.97
N ASN A 339 -20.53 -16.07 34.02
CA ASN A 339 -20.62 -16.63 35.38
C ASN A 339 -21.52 -17.88 35.46
N ASN A 340 -22.49 -18.01 34.55
CA ASN A 340 -23.39 -19.16 34.44
C ASN A 340 -22.86 -20.27 33.52
N HIS A 341 -21.57 -20.22 33.12
CA HIS A 341 -20.89 -21.18 32.25
C HIS A 341 -21.39 -21.25 30.80
N GLU A 342 -22.18 -20.28 30.37
CA GLU A 342 -22.67 -20.21 28.99
C GLU A 342 -21.59 -19.66 28.05
N PRO A 343 -21.39 -20.27 26.87
CA PRO A 343 -20.45 -19.80 25.87
C PRO A 343 -20.96 -18.53 25.17
N VAL A 344 -20.10 -17.52 25.12
CA VAL A 344 -20.33 -16.21 24.49
C VAL A 344 -19.27 -15.97 23.43
N MET A 345 -19.70 -15.61 22.23
CA MET A 345 -18.77 -15.17 21.19
C MET A 345 -18.56 -13.66 21.32
N PRO A 346 -17.34 -13.19 21.60
CA PRO A 346 -17.04 -11.77 21.55
C PRO A 346 -16.99 -11.31 20.09
N ILE A 347 -17.62 -10.16 19.80
CA ILE A 347 -17.65 -9.57 18.47
C ILE A 347 -17.14 -8.14 18.58
N PHE A 348 -16.17 -7.78 17.76
CA PHE A 348 -15.56 -6.46 17.81
C PHE A 348 -15.95 -5.66 16.58
N THR A 349 -16.26 -4.38 16.75
CA THR A 349 -16.44 -3.46 15.60
C THR A 349 -15.11 -2.84 15.15
N LYS A 350 -14.02 -3.11 15.89
CA LYS A 350 -12.66 -2.63 15.59
C LYS A 350 -11.65 -3.75 15.69
N GLU A 351 -10.86 -3.93 14.64
CA GLU A 351 -9.84 -4.98 14.57
C GLU A 351 -8.81 -4.89 15.71
N LYS A 352 -8.39 -3.67 16.06
CA LYS A 352 -7.43 -3.42 17.15
C LYS A 352 -7.92 -3.94 18.50
N GLU A 353 -9.23 -3.89 18.74
CA GLU A 353 -9.84 -4.37 19.97
C GLU A 353 -9.89 -5.90 20.00
N ALA A 354 -10.20 -6.53 18.86
CA ALA A 354 -10.11 -7.98 18.71
C ALA A 354 -8.69 -8.50 18.97
N LYS A 355 -7.68 -7.83 18.39
CA LYS A 355 -6.26 -8.16 18.60
C LYS A 355 -5.80 -7.92 20.04
N LEU A 356 -6.30 -6.87 20.70
CA LEU A 356 -5.97 -6.63 22.11
C LEU A 356 -6.61 -7.68 23.02
N PHE A 357 -7.85 -8.06 22.71
CA PHE A 357 -8.58 -9.07 23.44
C PHE A 357 -7.93 -10.45 23.32
N ALA A 358 -7.50 -10.82 22.11
CA ALA A 358 -6.89 -12.10 21.81
C ALA A 358 -5.67 -11.95 20.89
N PRO A 359 -4.50 -11.61 21.46
CA PRO A 359 -3.29 -11.28 20.68
C PRO A 359 -2.77 -12.42 19.81
N GLU A 360 -3.00 -13.66 20.24
CA GLU A 360 -2.54 -14.87 19.56
C GLU A 360 -3.57 -15.44 18.56
N SER A 361 -4.72 -14.77 18.43
CA SER A 361 -5.80 -15.20 17.53
C SER A 361 -5.65 -14.64 16.12
N ILE A 362 -6.15 -15.37 15.14
CA ILE A 362 -6.37 -14.84 13.80
C ILE A 362 -7.67 -14.06 13.83
N VAL A 363 -7.62 -12.77 13.51
CA VAL A 363 -8.83 -11.94 13.44
C VAL A 363 -9.48 -12.09 12.07
N TYR A 364 -10.71 -12.57 12.05
CA TYR A 364 -11.54 -12.76 10.86
C TYR A 364 -12.56 -11.63 10.73
N GLU A 365 -12.57 -10.95 9.59
CA GLU A 365 -13.52 -9.88 9.27
C GLU A 365 -14.75 -10.43 8.54
N THR A 366 -15.95 -10.06 8.98
CA THR A 366 -17.22 -10.44 8.34
C THR A 366 -18.29 -9.38 8.59
N TYR A 367 -19.44 -9.43 7.91
CA TYR A 367 -20.58 -8.58 8.28
C TYR A 367 -21.39 -9.22 9.40
N PHE A 368 -21.99 -8.38 10.25
CA PHE A 368 -22.83 -8.84 11.34
C PHE A 368 -24.01 -9.71 10.87
N THR A 369 -24.57 -9.42 9.69
CA THR A 369 -25.65 -10.19 9.08
C THR A 369 -25.28 -11.62 8.72
N ASP A 370 -24.02 -11.86 8.36
CA ASP A 370 -23.55 -13.20 7.98
C ASP A 370 -23.57 -14.18 9.16
N LEU A 371 -23.63 -13.67 10.40
CA LEU A 371 -23.67 -14.46 11.63
C LEU A 371 -25.09 -14.71 12.16
N ILE A 372 -26.13 -14.18 11.50
CA ILE A 372 -27.51 -14.23 12.02
C ILE A 372 -28.01 -15.66 12.24
N ASP A 373 -27.61 -16.59 11.38
CA ASP A 373 -28.00 -18.00 11.48
C ASP A 373 -27.26 -18.77 12.58
N GLU A 374 -26.21 -18.19 13.13
CA GLU A 374 -25.35 -18.81 14.13
C GLU A 374 -25.70 -18.42 15.58
N PHE A 375 -26.41 -17.30 15.77
CA PHE A 375 -26.91 -16.84 17.08
C PHE A 375 -27.80 -17.84 17.86
N PRO A 376 -28.57 -18.78 17.26
CA PRO A 376 -29.34 -19.74 18.06
C PRO A 376 -28.47 -20.67 18.93
N ARG A 377 -27.15 -20.75 18.68
CA ARG A 377 -26.20 -21.62 19.37
C ARG A 377 -25.33 -20.92 20.43
N MET A 378 -25.27 -19.58 20.45
CA MET A 378 -24.45 -18.80 21.40
C MET A 378 -25.18 -17.52 21.79
N SER A 379 -25.60 -17.43 23.05
CA SER A 379 -26.69 -16.53 23.46
C SER A 379 -26.30 -15.07 23.75
N PHE A 380 -25.10 -14.62 23.37
CA PHE A 380 -24.63 -13.28 23.74
C PHE A 380 -23.66 -12.71 22.70
N VAL A 381 -23.79 -11.39 22.42
CA VAL A 381 -22.84 -10.61 21.62
C VAL A 381 -22.26 -9.52 22.50
N LEU A 382 -20.96 -9.57 22.77
CA LEU A 382 -20.25 -8.57 23.56
C LEU A 382 -19.77 -7.46 22.62
N ASN A 383 -20.27 -6.23 22.78
CA ASN A 383 -19.59 -5.01 22.28
C ASN A 383 -18.73 -4.45 23.42
N PRO A 384 -17.39 -4.51 23.36
CA PRO A 384 -16.53 -4.08 24.47
C PRO A 384 -16.56 -2.58 24.76
N GLN A 385 -17.08 -1.75 23.84
CA GLN A 385 -17.19 -0.30 24.04
C GLN A 385 -18.40 0.08 24.90
N CYS A 386 -19.43 -0.76 24.93
CA CYS A 386 -20.59 -0.59 25.80
C CYS A 386 -20.35 -1.36 27.10
N LYS A 387 -20.40 -0.69 28.25
CA LYS A 387 -20.35 -1.36 29.57
C LYS A 387 -21.57 -2.24 29.86
N GLU A 388 -22.45 -2.43 28.89
CA GLU A 388 -23.67 -3.24 28.94
C GLU A 388 -23.68 -4.24 27.78
N LEU A 389 -24.10 -5.48 28.08
CA LEU A 389 -24.22 -6.57 27.12
C LEU A 389 -25.39 -6.31 26.16
N LEU A 390 -25.15 -6.31 24.84
CA LEU A 390 -26.23 -6.37 23.87
C LEU A 390 -26.75 -7.80 23.78
N ILE A 391 -27.93 -8.05 24.34
CA ILE A 391 -28.53 -9.39 24.37
C ILE A 391 -29.25 -9.63 23.04
N ILE A 392 -28.69 -10.48 22.18
CA ILE A 392 -29.40 -11.02 21.02
C ILE A 392 -30.13 -12.29 21.46
N ASP A 393 -31.35 -12.11 21.96
CA ASP A 393 -32.20 -13.23 22.33
C ASP A 393 -32.90 -13.86 21.10
N LYS A 394 -33.68 -14.92 21.34
CA LYS A 394 -34.45 -15.60 20.28
C LYS A 394 -35.45 -14.66 19.58
N LYS A 395 -35.96 -13.64 20.28
CA LYS A 395 -36.93 -12.68 19.73
C LYS A 395 -36.22 -11.71 18.79
N MET A 396 -35.08 -11.15 19.19
CA MET A 396 -34.23 -10.29 18.34
C MET A 396 -33.65 -11.04 17.14
N THR A 397 -33.25 -12.29 17.34
CA THR A 397 -32.79 -13.16 16.25
C THR A 397 -33.89 -13.37 15.20
N ALA A 398 -35.13 -13.60 15.64
CA ALA A 398 -36.26 -13.77 14.72
C ALA A 398 -36.58 -12.48 13.93
N ILE A 399 -36.48 -11.32 14.59
CA ILE A 399 -36.66 -10.00 13.95
C ILE A 399 -35.56 -9.75 12.90
N LEU A 400 -34.29 -9.99 13.25
CA LEU A 400 -33.14 -9.84 12.34
C LEU A 400 -33.27 -10.73 11.11
N LYS A 401 -33.67 -12.00 11.30
CA LYS A 401 -33.92 -12.93 10.19
C LYS A 401 -35.02 -12.44 9.26
N SER A 402 -36.13 -11.94 9.82
CA SER A 402 -37.24 -11.38 9.03
C SER A 402 -36.80 -10.16 8.22
N TYR A 403 -36.01 -9.26 8.82
CA TYR A 403 -35.52 -8.05 8.14
C TYR A 403 -34.57 -8.37 6.98
N VAL A 404 -33.57 -9.23 7.20
CA VAL A 404 -32.64 -9.64 6.14
C VAL A 404 -33.38 -10.35 5.00
N GLN A 405 -34.38 -11.15 5.32
CA GLN A 405 -35.20 -11.83 4.32
C GLN A 405 -36.05 -10.85 3.50
N GLU A 406 -36.57 -9.78 4.10
CA GLU A 406 -37.31 -8.70 3.40
C GLU A 406 -36.39 -7.85 2.50
N GLU A 407 -35.21 -7.43 2.99
CA GLU A 407 -34.19 -6.72 2.20
C GLU A 407 -33.75 -7.54 0.97
N LEU A 408 -33.47 -8.84 1.14
CA LEU A 408 -33.09 -9.74 0.04
C LEU A 408 -34.21 -9.94 -0.99
N THR A 409 -35.48 -9.80 -0.61
CA THR A 409 -36.62 -9.82 -1.56
C THR A 409 -36.84 -8.50 -2.29
N HIS A 410 -36.33 -7.38 -1.77
CA HIS A 410 -36.39 -6.07 -2.42
C HIS A 410 -35.18 -5.79 -3.34
N VAL A 411 -34.12 -6.61 -3.25
CA VAL A 411 -32.90 -6.55 -4.08
C VAL A 411 -32.97 -7.49 -5.30
N ASN A 412 -34.02 -8.31 -5.46
CA ASN A 412 -34.25 -9.16 -6.64
C ASN A 412 -35.28 -8.59 -7.63
#